data_AF-A0A9D8IF67-F1
#
_entry.id   AF-A0A9D8IF67-F1
#
_cell.length_a   1.000
_cell.length_b   1.000
_cell.length_c   1.000
_cell.angle_alpha   90.00
_cell.angle_beta   90.00
_cell.angle_gamma   90.00
#
_symmetry.space_group_name_H-M   'P 1'
#
loop_
_entity.id
_entity.type
_entity.pdbx_description
1 polymer ?
#
loop_
_entity_poly.entity_id
_entity_poly.type
_entity_poly.pdbx_seq_one_letter_code
_entity_poly.pdbx_strand_id
1 'polypeptide(L)'
;MKQSICGNNKKSGPYNAYFLWLIANRWKGAPEAHYRIYPLWLKLSEHKLLVNKQYIEKQGMYDIRSVHDIDINVFSDSDIEALVFAIKHFGHLGQFQLAEVSHAYPEWKRFEKKLESGMGSVFNMDYEDFFKDAMHGSKHLAPLEGKNLFVMNTDDKEEMLNYVNEQMEIKNQWEQIPD
;
A
#
# COMPACT_ATOMS: atom_id res chain seq x y z
N MET A 1 -24.64 -41.10 4.67
CA MET A 1 -25.84 -40.23 4.70
C MET A 1 -25.38 -38.83 5.09
N LYS A 2 -25.67 -37.84 4.21
CA LYS A 2 -25.87 -36.38 4.41
C LYS A 2 -24.66 -35.57 4.96
N GLN A 3 -23.93 -34.77 4.16
CA GLN A 3 -24.21 -33.42 3.57
C GLN A 3 -24.57 -32.29 4.56
N SER A 4 -23.86 -31.13 4.46
CA SER A 4 -24.35 -29.72 4.37
C SER A 4 -23.25 -28.74 4.90
N ILE A 5 -22.50 -27.93 4.12
CA ILE A 5 -22.75 -26.67 3.33
C ILE A 5 -22.59 -25.34 4.13
N CYS A 6 -21.90 -24.39 3.47
CA CYS A 6 -21.80 -22.91 3.63
C CYS A 6 -20.90 -22.35 4.75
N GLY A 7 -20.02 -21.35 4.55
CA GLY A 7 -19.88 -20.33 3.49
C GLY A 7 -19.92 -18.93 4.12
N ASN A 8 -18.96 -18.04 3.83
CA ASN A 8 -19.22 -16.61 3.59
C ASN A 8 -17.96 -15.79 3.23
N ASN A 9 -17.89 -15.50 1.93
CA ASN A 9 -17.29 -14.33 1.30
C ASN A 9 -17.82 -13.02 1.90
N LYS A 10 -16.96 -12.01 2.13
CA LYS A 10 -17.35 -10.59 1.97
C LYS A 10 -16.21 -9.77 1.36
N LYS A 11 -16.39 -9.47 0.07
CA LYS A 11 -15.63 -8.54 -0.76
C LYS A 11 -15.89 -7.10 -0.29
N SER A 12 -14.85 -6.30 -0.09
CA SER A 12 -14.94 -4.84 0.08
C SER A 12 -14.81 -4.16 -1.29
N GLY A 13 -15.95 -3.86 -1.92
CA GLY A 13 -16.01 -2.97 -3.10
C GLY A 13 -16.18 -1.49 -2.70
N PRO A 14 -16.02 -0.55 -3.63
CA PRO A 14 -16.10 0.88 -3.34
C PRO A 14 -17.55 1.24 -3.01
N TYR A 15 -17.76 1.83 -1.84
CA TYR A 15 -19.08 2.22 -1.37
C TYR A 15 -19.65 3.33 -2.27
N ASN A 16 -20.56 2.95 -3.17
CA ASN A 16 -21.37 3.87 -3.95
C ASN A 16 -22.12 4.82 -3.00
N ALA A 17 -21.92 6.12 -3.15
CA ALA A 17 -22.57 7.17 -2.34
C ALA A 17 -24.10 7.04 -2.30
N TYR A 18 -24.72 6.42 -3.30
CA TYR A 18 -26.15 6.09 -3.30
C TYR A 18 -26.55 5.08 -2.23
N PHE A 19 -25.69 4.12 -1.89
CA PHE A 19 -25.98 3.11 -0.86
C PHE A 19 -25.94 3.72 0.55
N LEU A 20 -25.03 4.68 0.77
CA LEU A 20 -24.96 5.46 2.01
C LEU A 20 -26.14 6.44 2.13
N TRP A 21 -26.59 7.05 1.02
CA TRP A 21 -27.78 7.90 1.01
C TRP A 21 -29.07 7.11 1.29
N LEU A 22 -29.20 5.88 0.79
CA LEU A 22 -30.33 4.98 1.08
C LEU A 22 -30.38 4.52 2.55
N ILE A 23 -29.23 4.22 3.15
CA ILE A 23 -29.16 3.87 4.58
C ILE A 23 -29.50 5.09 5.46
N ALA A 24 -28.98 6.28 5.12
CA ALA A 24 -29.24 7.50 5.88
C ALA A 24 -30.72 7.93 5.83
N ASN A 25 -31.42 7.73 4.70
CA ASN A 25 -32.82 8.14 4.56
C ASN A 25 -33.83 7.09 5.05
N ARG A 26 -33.43 5.82 5.24
CA ARG A 26 -34.30 4.77 5.82
C ARG A 26 -34.49 4.91 7.34
N TRP A 27 -33.67 5.72 8.01
CA TRP A 27 -33.67 5.90 9.47
C TRP A 27 -34.37 7.18 9.95
N LYS A 28 -35.08 7.91 9.09
CA LYS A 28 -35.85 9.12 9.48
C LYS A 28 -37.18 8.85 10.18
N GLY A 29 -37.51 7.59 10.47
CA GLY A 29 -38.83 7.19 11.01
C GLY A 29 -38.82 6.44 12.35
N ALA A 30 -37.70 6.37 13.07
CA ALA A 30 -37.63 5.66 14.34
C ALA A 30 -37.62 6.66 15.53
N PRO A 31 -38.66 6.70 16.37
CA PRO A 31 -38.65 7.50 17.58
C PRO A 31 -37.78 6.84 18.64
N GLU A 32 -36.89 7.65 19.22
CA GLU A 32 -36.15 7.42 20.46
C GLU A 32 -35.43 6.07 20.65
N ALA A 33 -34.24 5.98 20.07
CA ALA A 33 -33.19 5.12 20.62
C ALA A 33 -31.88 5.90 20.72
N HIS A 34 -31.62 6.42 21.91
CA HIS A 34 -30.35 7.02 22.33
C HIS A 34 -29.23 5.97 22.36
N TYR A 35 -28.76 5.54 21.19
CA TYR A 35 -27.45 4.89 21.06
C TYR A 35 -26.68 5.55 19.93
N ARG A 36 -25.73 6.39 20.37
CA ARG A 36 -24.71 7.05 19.57
C ARG A 36 -23.88 6.02 18.80
N ILE A 37 -24.32 5.65 17.60
CA ILE A 37 -23.44 5.09 16.58
C ILE A 37 -22.68 6.29 16.01
N TYR A 38 -21.71 6.81 16.77
CA TYR A 38 -20.63 7.56 16.15
C TYR A 38 -19.87 6.55 15.26
N PRO A 39 -19.71 6.82 13.95
CA PRO A 39 -19.02 5.90 13.07
C PRO A 39 -17.59 5.69 13.57
N LEU A 40 -17.19 4.43 13.75
CA LEU A 40 -15.87 3.97 14.21
C LEU A 40 -14.70 4.66 13.45
N TRP A 41 -14.97 5.02 12.20
CA TRP A 41 -14.10 5.76 11.29
C TRP A 41 -13.70 7.16 11.78
N LEU A 42 -14.59 7.88 12.49
CA LEU A 42 -14.30 9.21 13.05
C LEU A 42 -13.32 9.09 14.24
N LYS A 43 -13.51 8.08 15.11
CA LYS A 43 -12.59 7.79 16.22
C LYS A 43 -11.19 7.38 15.77
N LEU A 44 -11.07 6.60 14.68
CA LEU A 44 -9.78 6.22 14.09
C LEU A 44 -8.99 7.43 13.55
N SER A 45 -9.69 8.43 13.00
CA SER A 45 -9.06 9.65 12.49
C SER A 45 -8.52 10.56 13.60
N GLU A 46 -9.26 10.68 14.71
CA GLU A 46 -8.87 11.49 15.87
C GLU A 46 -7.67 10.85 16.61
N HIS A 47 -7.64 9.53 16.73
CA HIS A 47 -6.53 8.80 17.36
C HIS A 47 -5.23 8.92 16.55
N LYS A 48 -5.29 8.84 15.21
CA LYS A 48 -4.12 9.04 14.34
C LYS A 48 -3.52 10.45 14.47
N LEU A 49 -4.37 11.48 14.59
CA LEU A 49 -3.93 12.87 14.74
C LEU A 49 -3.31 13.14 16.13
N LEU A 50 -3.80 12.46 17.17
CA LEU A 50 -3.26 12.54 18.53
C LEU A 50 -1.87 11.93 18.64
N VAL A 51 -1.65 10.75 18.04
CA VAL A 51 -0.33 10.10 18.02
C VAL A 51 0.68 10.97 17.29
N ASN A 52 0.34 11.53 16.12
CA ASN A 52 1.28 12.34 15.35
C ASN A 52 1.83 13.55 16.13
N LYS A 53 0.99 14.26 16.90
CA LYS A 53 1.42 15.41 17.71
C LYS A 53 2.28 15.03 18.92
N GLN A 54 2.18 13.80 19.42
CA GLN A 54 2.93 13.36 20.60
C GLN A 54 4.36 12.94 20.23
N TYR A 55 4.54 12.31 19.08
CA TYR A 55 5.83 11.71 18.71
C TYR A 55 6.64 12.57 17.75
N ILE A 56 6.05 13.50 16.99
CA ILE A 56 6.74 14.25 15.94
C ILE A 56 6.68 15.77 16.21
N GLU A 57 7.86 16.40 16.21
CA GLU A 57 8.03 17.85 16.27
C GLU A 57 8.61 18.37 14.95
N LYS A 58 8.10 19.51 14.49
CA LYS A 58 8.64 20.21 13.31
C LYS A 58 9.81 21.09 13.72
N GLN A 59 10.96 20.93 13.07
CA GLN A 59 12.13 21.80 13.25
C GLN A 59 12.32 22.80 12.09
N GLY A 60 11.62 22.59 10.97
CA GLY A 60 11.67 23.44 9.79
C GLY A 60 10.47 23.17 8.87
N MET A 61 10.51 23.71 7.65
CA MET A 61 9.45 23.42 6.65
C MET A 61 9.44 21.95 6.23
N TYR A 62 10.62 21.32 6.16
CA TYR A 62 10.80 19.94 5.72
C TYR A 62 11.52 19.05 6.76
N ASP A 63 11.86 19.62 7.92
CA ASP A 63 12.59 18.93 8.97
C ASP A 63 11.64 18.54 10.10
N ILE A 64 11.62 17.25 10.42
CA ILE A 64 10.85 16.68 11.52
C ILE A 64 11.78 15.87 12.43
N ARG A 65 11.46 15.85 13.72
CA ARG A 65 12.22 15.14 14.75
C ARG A 65 11.28 14.29 15.61
N SER A 66 11.75 13.10 16.02
CA SER A 66 11.08 12.30 17.04
C SER A 66 11.30 12.89 18.42
N VAL A 67 10.21 13.10 19.18
CA VAL A 67 10.22 13.71 20.52
C VAL A 67 10.18 12.64 21.62
N HIS A 68 9.58 11.49 21.33
CA HIS A 68 9.40 10.39 22.27
C HIS A 68 9.98 9.10 21.71
N ASP A 69 10.29 8.17 22.61
CA ASP A 69 10.68 6.81 22.27
C ASP A 69 9.51 6.05 21.64
N ILE A 70 9.81 5.16 20.69
CA ILE A 70 8.80 4.40 19.95
C ILE A 70 8.16 3.36 20.90
N ASP A 71 6.83 3.34 20.97
CA ASP A 71 6.12 2.22 21.61
C ASP A 71 6.13 1.01 20.65
N ILE A 72 7.09 0.10 20.85
CA ILE A 72 7.25 -1.06 19.99
C ILE A 72 6.10 -2.07 20.10
N ASN A 73 5.30 -2.02 21.18
CA ASN A 73 4.26 -3.02 21.45
C ASN A 73 3.04 -2.89 20.53
N VAL A 74 2.91 -1.79 19.78
CA VAL A 74 1.81 -1.61 18.82
C VAL A 74 2.11 -2.24 17.45
N PHE A 75 3.34 -2.65 17.21
CA PHE A 75 3.79 -3.25 15.96
C PHE A 75 3.75 -4.77 16.05
N SER A 76 3.38 -5.44 14.96
CA SER A 76 3.56 -6.89 14.86
C SER A 76 5.03 -7.24 14.66
N ASP A 77 5.40 -8.50 14.91
CA ASP A 77 6.77 -8.97 14.69
C ASP A 77 7.22 -8.74 13.23
N SER A 78 6.33 -8.95 12.26
CA SER A 78 6.60 -8.67 10.83
C SER A 78 6.79 -7.19 10.53
N ASP A 79 6.09 -6.29 11.23
CA ASP A 79 6.29 -4.84 11.07
C ASP A 79 7.67 -4.43 11.58
N ILE A 80 8.08 -4.98 12.73
CA ILE A 80 9.40 -4.73 13.33
C ILE A 80 10.50 -5.26 12.41
N GLU A 81 10.34 -6.46 11.86
CA GLU A 81 11.28 -7.04 10.89
C GLU A 81 11.44 -6.15 9.65
N ALA A 82 10.33 -5.70 9.06
CA ALA A 82 10.34 -4.81 7.90
C ALA A 82 11.01 -3.46 8.20
N LEU A 83 10.75 -2.88 9.38
CA LEU A 83 11.38 -1.64 9.84
C LEU A 83 12.89 -1.80 10.00
N VAL A 84 13.34 -2.87 10.68
CA VAL A 84 14.76 -3.17 10.87
C VAL A 84 15.44 -3.39 9.53
N PHE A 85 14.81 -4.13 8.61
CA PHE A 85 15.29 -4.29 7.24
C PHE A 85 15.46 -2.95 6.53
N ALA A 86 14.43 -2.10 6.54
CA ALA A 86 14.46 -0.81 5.87
C ALA A 86 15.55 0.12 6.44
N ILE A 87 15.66 0.22 7.77
CA ILE A 87 16.68 1.06 8.42
C ILE A 87 18.07 0.54 8.11
N LYS A 88 18.29 -0.77 8.24
CA LYS A 88 19.59 -1.41 7.99
C LYS A 88 20.08 -1.18 6.56
N HIS A 89 19.19 -1.31 5.57
CA HIS A 89 19.57 -1.26 4.17
C HIS A 89 19.48 0.12 3.53
N PHE A 90 18.61 1.00 4.03
CA PHE A 90 18.32 2.30 3.40
C PHE A 90 18.53 3.49 4.32
N GLY A 91 18.67 3.29 5.64
CA GLY A 91 18.76 4.40 6.61
C GLY A 91 19.99 5.29 6.45
N HIS A 92 21.01 4.81 5.74
CA HIS A 92 22.22 5.59 5.40
C HIS A 92 22.11 6.32 4.05
N LEU A 93 21.04 6.09 3.28
CA LEU A 93 20.84 6.70 1.97
C LEU A 93 20.24 8.09 2.12
N GLY A 94 20.72 9.02 1.29
CA GLY A 94 20.20 10.38 1.18
C GLY A 94 18.86 10.44 0.44
N GLN A 95 18.21 11.60 0.55
CA GLN A 95 16.85 11.88 0.06
C GLN A 95 16.55 11.39 -1.37
N PHE A 96 17.51 11.52 -2.30
CA PHE A 96 17.32 11.14 -3.71
C PHE A 96 17.97 9.81 -4.07
N GLN A 97 18.82 9.24 -3.21
CA GLN A 97 19.52 7.98 -3.54
C GLN A 97 18.56 6.79 -3.59
N LEU A 98 17.50 6.80 -2.78
CA LEU A 98 16.43 5.80 -2.84
C LEU A 98 15.69 5.83 -4.18
N ALA A 99 15.43 7.02 -4.72
CA ALA A 99 14.83 7.17 -6.04
C ALA A 99 15.78 6.66 -7.14
N GLU A 100 17.08 6.95 -7.02
CA GLU A 100 18.06 6.42 -7.97
C GLU A 100 18.11 4.89 -7.97
N VAL A 101 17.99 4.24 -6.81
CA VAL A 101 17.95 2.77 -6.71
C VAL A 101 16.76 2.19 -7.46
N SER A 102 15.57 2.81 -7.38
CA SER A 102 14.38 2.29 -8.06
C SER A 102 14.50 2.31 -9.58
N HIS A 103 15.35 3.17 -10.14
CA HIS A 103 15.64 3.21 -11.58
C HIS A 103 16.39 1.96 -12.09
N ALA A 104 16.89 1.11 -11.19
CA ALA A 104 17.49 -0.18 -11.55
C ALA A 104 16.46 -1.24 -11.96
N TYR A 105 15.17 -1.03 -11.65
CA TYR A 105 14.14 -2.04 -11.80
C TYR A 105 13.37 -1.89 -13.14
N PRO A 106 12.86 -3.01 -13.71
CA PRO A 106 12.28 -3.03 -15.05
C PRO A 106 11.02 -2.17 -15.20
N GLU A 107 10.19 -2.08 -14.16
CA GLU A 107 8.95 -1.31 -14.14
C GLU A 107 9.21 0.18 -14.35
N TRP A 108 10.32 0.70 -13.82
CA TRP A 108 10.72 2.08 -14.09
C TRP A 108 11.35 2.20 -15.47
N LYS A 109 12.26 1.30 -15.82
CA LYS A 109 13.00 1.34 -17.09
C LYS A 109 12.10 1.33 -18.31
N ARG A 110 10.97 0.61 -18.24
CA ARG A 110 9.94 0.58 -19.27
C ARG A 110 9.38 1.97 -19.62
N PHE A 111 9.27 2.85 -18.62
CA PHE A 111 8.71 4.19 -18.77
C PHE A 111 9.74 5.31 -18.79
N GLU A 112 11.03 5.03 -18.52
CA GLU A 112 12.15 6.00 -18.51
C GLU A 112 12.05 7.03 -19.65
N LYS A 113 12.04 6.58 -20.91
CA LYS A 113 11.98 7.50 -22.07
C LYS A 113 10.73 8.38 -22.08
N LYS A 114 9.60 7.88 -21.60
CA LYS A 114 8.32 8.63 -21.56
C LYS A 114 8.31 9.64 -20.41
N LEU A 115 8.89 9.27 -19.27
CA LEU A 115 9.07 10.14 -18.11
C LEU A 115 10.06 11.27 -18.43
N GLU A 116 11.21 10.95 -19.03
CA GLU A 116 12.25 11.94 -19.39
C GLU A 116 11.81 12.90 -20.50
N SER A 117 10.99 12.44 -21.45
CA SER A 117 10.45 13.28 -22.53
C SER A 117 9.27 14.16 -22.09
N GLY A 118 8.78 14.01 -20.86
CA GLY A 118 7.65 14.77 -20.34
C GLY A 118 6.30 14.39 -20.97
N MET A 119 6.21 13.23 -21.63
CA MET A 119 4.97 12.73 -22.24
C MET A 119 3.89 12.43 -21.19
N GLY A 120 4.29 12.17 -19.96
CA GLY A 120 3.42 12.02 -18.80
C GLY A 120 4.24 11.88 -17.53
N SER A 121 3.61 12.17 -16.39
CA SER A 121 4.22 12.00 -15.07
C SER A 121 3.81 10.70 -14.38
N VAL A 122 2.78 10.02 -14.89
CA VAL A 122 2.19 8.81 -14.30
C VAL A 122 1.80 7.84 -15.42
N PHE A 123 2.14 6.57 -15.22
CA PHE A 123 1.78 5.48 -16.12
C PHE A 123 1.24 4.30 -15.32
N ASN A 124 0.32 3.53 -15.90
CA ASN A 124 -0.09 2.27 -15.30
C ASN A 124 1.10 1.31 -15.30
N MET A 125 1.45 0.84 -14.10
CA MET A 125 2.50 -0.13 -13.89
C MET A 125 2.04 -1.50 -14.39
N ASP A 126 2.95 -2.21 -15.06
CA ASP A 126 2.76 -3.62 -15.34
C ASP A 126 3.20 -4.43 -14.13
N TYR A 127 2.28 -5.17 -13.53
CA TYR A 127 2.57 -5.93 -12.33
C TYR A 127 3.57 -7.06 -12.57
N GLU A 128 3.70 -7.57 -13.81
CA GLU A 128 4.74 -8.53 -14.13
C GLU A 128 6.14 -7.95 -13.96
N ASP A 129 6.31 -6.66 -14.27
CA ASP A 129 7.60 -5.99 -14.16
C ASP A 129 8.00 -5.79 -12.68
N PHE A 130 7.02 -5.60 -11.79
CA PHE A 130 7.25 -5.41 -10.36
C PHE A 130 7.95 -6.60 -9.67
N PHE A 131 7.69 -7.83 -10.12
CA PHE A 131 8.31 -9.03 -9.56
C PHE A 131 9.64 -9.40 -10.21
N LYS A 132 10.10 -8.63 -11.21
CA LYS A 132 11.38 -8.88 -11.88
C LYS A 132 12.53 -8.29 -11.07
N ASP A 133 13.66 -8.98 -11.14
CA ASP A 133 14.87 -8.54 -10.46
C ASP A 133 15.44 -7.27 -11.10
N ALA A 134 16.20 -6.51 -10.30
CA ALA A 134 16.94 -5.37 -10.80
C ALA A 134 17.92 -5.78 -11.90
N MET A 135 18.14 -4.88 -12.86
CA MET A 135 19.06 -5.14 -13.97
C MET A 135 20.48 -5.39 -13.46
N HIS A 136 21.05 -6.54 -13.83
CA HIS A 136 22.38 -6.94 -13.40
C HIS A 136 23.44 -5.90 -13.83
N GLY A 137 24.26 -5.45 -12.88
CA GLY A 137 25.30 -4.45 -13.14
C GLY A 137 24.77 -3.03 -13.38
N SER A 138 23.52 -2.75 -13.03
CA SER A 138 22.98 -1.40 -13.10
C SER A 138 23.76 -0.44 -12.20
N LYS A 139 24.20 0.69 -12.76
CA LYS A 139 24.83 1.80 -12.02
C LYS A 139 23.95 2.33 -10.88
N HIS A 140 22.63 2.18 -11.04
CA HIS A 140 21.63 2.64 -10.08
C HIS A 140 21.65 1.84 -8.77
N LEU A 141 22.24 0.64 -8.76
CA LEU A 141 22.44 -0.15 -7.54
C LEU A 141 23.73 0.23 -6.79
N ALA A 142 24.53 1.17 -7.28
CA ALA A 142 25.76 1.61 -6.60
C ALA A 142 25.54 2.04 -5.14
N PRO A 143 24.43 2.73 -4.77
CA PRO A 143 24.15 3.06 -3.37
C PRO A 143 23.94 1.82 -2.47
N LEU A 144 23.61 0.67 -3.07
CA LEU A 144 23.44 -0.61 -2.38
C LEU A 144 24.64 -1.56 -2.59
N GLU A 145 25.81 -1.02 -2.95
CA GLU A 145 27.00 -1.81 -3.27
C GLU A 145 26.75 -2.84 -4.41
N GLY A 146 25.81 -2.55 -5.31
CA GLY A 146 25.42 -3.45 -6.39
C GLY A 146 24.48 -4.59 -5.99
N LYS A 147 24.01 -4.63 -4.73
CA LYS A 147 23.12 -5.68 -4.23
C LYS A 147 21.67 -5.42 -4.65
N ASN A 148 21.02 -6.44 -5.20
CA ASN A 148 19.57 -6.47 -5.31
C ASN A 148 18.99 -7.04 -4.01
N LEU A 149 18.24 -6.21 -3.27
CA LEU A 149 17.68 -6.57 -1.96
C LEU A 149 16.29 -7.19 -2.03
N PHE A 150 15.61 -7.10 -3.17
CA PHE A 150 14.23 -7.56 -3.36
C PHE A 150 14.17 -8.82 -4.23
N VAL A 151 15.21 -9.65 -4.17
CA VAL A 151 15.22 -10.93 -4.87
C VAL A 151 14.25 -11.87 -4.19
N MET A 152 13.18 -12.22 -4.89
CA MET A 152 12.22 -13.24 -4.49
C MET A 152 12.62 -14.60 -5.10
N ASN A 153 12.32 -15.69 -4.40
CA ASN A 153 12.56 -17.03 -4.93
C ASN A 153 11.67 -17.30 -6.16
N THR A 154 11.98 -18.33 -6.95
CA THR A 154 11.21 -18.63 -8.17
C THR A 154 9.77 -19.03 -7.89
N ASP A 155 9.55 -19.76 -6.82
CA ASP A 155 8.27 -20.40 -6.50
C ASP A 155 7.26 -19.34 -6.00
N ASP A 156 7.69 -18.47 -5.08
CA ASP A 156 6.97 -17.30 -4.58
C ASP A 156 6.67 -16.32 -5.74
N LYS A 157 7.63 -16.12 -6.67
CA LYS A 157 7.40 -15.26 -7.85
C LYS A 157 6.26 -15.81 -8.70
N GLU A 158 6.24 -17.12 -8.93
CA GLU A 158 5.18 -17.77 -9.69
C GLU A 158 3.83 -17.70 -8.95
N GLU A 159 3.81 -17.97 -7.65
CA GLU A 159 2.61 -17.86 -6.83
C GLU A 159 2.03 -16.44 -6.87
N MET A 160 2.86 -15.42 -6.67
CA MET A 160 2.44 -14.02 -6.67
C MET A 160 1.97 -13.58 -8.06
N LEU A 161 2.61 -14.05 -9.13
CA LEU A 161 2.19 -13.74 -10.49
C LEU A 161 0.82 -14.37 -10.81
N ASN A 162 0.61 -15.61 -10.40
CA ASN A 162 -0.69 -16.29 -10.55
C ASN A 162 -1.78 -15.53 -9.79
N TYR A 163 -1.52 -15.14 -8.55
CA TYR A 163 -2.46 -14.33 -7.77
C TYR A 163 -2.82 -13.02 -8.47
N VAL A 164 -1.83 -12.30 -9.00
CA VAL A 164 -2.08 -11.03 -9.71
C VAL A 164 -2.90 -11.25 -10.99
N ASN A 165 -2.61 -12.30 -11.75
CA ASN A 165 -3.38 -12.64 -12.94
C ASN A 165 -4.84 -12.92 -12.59
N GLU A 166 -5.10 -13.69 -11.52
CA GLU A 166 -6.46 -13.93 -11.03
C GLU A 166 -7.16 -12.62 -10.63
N GLN A 167 -6.48 -11.70 -9.95
CA GLN A 167 -7.06 -10.40 -9.59
C GLN A 167 -7.38 -9.55 -10.84
N MET A 168 -6.52 -9.58 -11.85
CA MET A 168 -6.73 -8.87 -13.11
C MET A 168 -7.92 -9.44 -13.89
N GLU A 169 -8.08 -10.76 -13.92
CA GLU A 169 -9.26 -11.41 -14.52
C GLU A 169 -10.55 -11.01 -13.80
N ILE A 170 -10.55 -11.05 -12.46
CA ILE A 170 -11.70 -10.62 -11.66
C ILE A 170 -12.04 -9.16 -11.99
N LYS A 171 -11.04 -8.27 -11.97
CA LYS A 171 -11.23 -6.85 -12.28
C LYS A 171 -11.83 -6.66 -13.68
N ASN A 172 -11.29 -7.34 -14.70
CA ASN A 172 -11.80 -7.26 -16.06
C ASN A 172 -13.26 -7.71 -16.13
N GLN A 173 -13.67 -8.76 -15.40
CA GLN A 173 -15.07 -9.19 -15.35
C GLN A 173 -16.00 -8.12 -14.75
N TRP A 174 -15.54 -7.39 -13.73
CA TRP A 174 -16.33 -6.31 -13.13
C TRP A 174 -16.48 -5.09 -14.04
N GLU A 175 -15.48 -4.80 -14.88
CA GLU A 175 -15.52 -3.68 -15.83
C GLU A 175 -16.41 -3.96 -17.06
N GLN A 176 -16.80 -5.22 -17.31
CA GLN A 176 -17.69 -5.61 -18.41
C GLN A 176 -19.19 -5.62 -18.01
N ILE A 177 -19.53 -5.23 -16.78
CA ILE A 177 -20.94 -5.11 -16.37
C ILE A 177 -21.45 -3.75 -16.86
N PRO A 178 -22.38 -3.70 -17.84
CA PRO A 178 -22.97 -2.44 -18.27
C PRO A 178 -23.76 -1.81 -17.11
N ASP A 179 -23.70 -0.48 -17.02
CA ASP A 179 -24.40 0.35 -16.01
C ASP A 179 -25.91 0.05 -15.89
#